data_AF-A0A9Q1FJ22-F1
#
_entry.id   AF-A0A9Q1FJ22-F1
#
_cell.length_a   1.000
_cell.length_b   1.000
_cell.length_c   1.000
_cell.angle_alpha   90.00
_cell.angle_beta   90.00
_cell.angle_gamma   90.00
#
_symmetry.space_group_name_H-M   'P 1'
#
loop_
_entity.id
_entity.type
_entity.pdbx_description
1 polymer ?
#
loop_
_entity_poly.entity_id
_entity_poly.type
_entity_poly.pdbx_seq_one_letter_code
_entity_poly.pdbx_strand_id
1 'polypeptide(L)'
;MTVDEIIFSLSWAPSTSNFTSFKNCSSAEHSVVRQEQPRAQYCVGDTLDVLVEMRNYAGHPKAYGGDFIVARIYSQKLQAGASGDVTDFLNGSYRARFSLFWPGEVQVSVRLIHSSEAVKILQRDRMQSYSKVMHIGTFINGSKRETSQCGLRLSSDRALCEYRKKEDGEYYACYRPQTLPCDSLTTMQGSFPQGPHLTKDEAQLLAWENTGIEIKNSFNHVTVVGCTGHILSEVAIISCLTGKTLYLLGDSTVRQWMEHLERKLKGLSFITQETHSLSLLAVDAHNNITVHWIKHCHPWISFQTALKPGIVTIPEILDSIAVGGGQEDVIVVIGIGQHFRPYPPEVFIRRLQNVRRAILRLYARSPQAHVFIKLENNRNLNAPMMLYSDWYGYMQNLAQRKVFEDMKVGLVDAWDMTVAANSFAIHPNEVIVSNELAVALSFFCHYT
;
A
#
# COMPACT_ATOMS: atom_id res chain seq x y z
N MET A 1 14.73 -15.91 1.40
CA MET A 1 15.36 -14.62 1.71
C MET A 1 15.07 -14.20 3.13
N THR A 2 16.07 -13.73 3.86
CA THR A 2 15.95 -13.18 5.22
C THR A 2 15.32 -11.77 5.19
N VAL A 3 14.89 -11.26 6.35
CA VAL A 3 14.37 -9.88 6.46
C VAL A 3 15.43 -8.87 6.01
N ASP A 4 16.68 -9.07 6.44
CA ASP A 4 17.79 -8.15 6.16
C ASP A 4 18.16 -8.16 4.67
N GLU A 5 18.14 -9.32 4.01
CA GLU A 5 18.35 -9.43 2.55
C GLU A 5 17.29 -8.64 1.77
N ILE A 6 16.02 -8.71 2.19
CA ILE A 6 14.94 -7.93 1.57
C ILE A 6 15.19 -6.44 1.78
N ILE A 7 15.44 -6.01 3.03
CA ILE A 7 15.72 -4.59 3.34
C ILE A 7 16.91 -4.07 2.51
N PHE A 8 17.98 -4.86 2.41
CA PHE A 8 19.16 -4.51 1.62
C PHE A 8 18.85 -4.37 0.12
N SER A 9 18.05 -5.28 -0.44
CA SER A 9 17.62 -5.22 -1.84
C SER A 9 16.72 -4.02 -2.16
N LEU A 10 16.07 -3.46 -1.13
CA LEU A 10 15.23 -2.27 -1.21
C LEU A 10 16.01 -0.99 -0.87
N SER A 11 17.34 -1.01 -0.96
CA SER A 11 18.13 0.19 -0.68
C SER A 11 17.79 1.29 -1.69
N TRP A 12 17.24 2.39 -1.17
CA TRP A 12 17.11 3.64 -1.94
C TRP A 12 18.48 4.28 -2.02
N ALA A 13 18.93 4.65 -3.22
CA ALA A 13 20.24 5.27 -3.40
C ALA A 13 20.33 6.54 -2.52
N PRO A 14 21.21 6.56 -1.51
CA PRO A 14 21.29 7.71 -0.63
C PRO A 14 21.91 8.88 -1.37
N SER A 15 21.33 10.07 -1.23
CA SER A 15 22.04 11.29 -1.59
C SER A 15 23.33 11.36 -0.76
N THR A 16 24.47 11.38 -1.45
CA THR A 16 25.80 11.61 -0.85
C THR A 16 25.91 13.03 -0.28
N SER A 17 24.98 13.92 -0.63
CA SER A 17 24.93 15.28 -0.13
C SER A 17 24.34 15.33 1.27
N ASN A 18 25.02 16.01 2.18
CA ASN A 18 24.42 16.39 3.45
C ASN A 18 23.49 17.57 3.24
N PHE A 19 22.32 17.52 3.86
CA PHE A 19 21.39 18.65 3.87
C PHE A 19 22.09 19.83 4.56
N THR A 20 22.46 20.84 3.76
CA THR A 20 23.18 22.03 4.20
C THR A 20 22.32 23.29 4.09
N SER A 21 21.40 23.32 3.12
CA SER A 21 20.50 24.44 2.90
C SER A 21 19.30 24.03 2.05
N PHE A 22 18.13 24.58 2.35
CA PHE A 22 16.91 24.45 1.55
C PHE A 22 17.14 24.85 0.08
N LYS A 23 17.97 25.88 -0.18
CA LYS A 23 18.26 26.36 -1.55
C LYS A 23 18.90 25.31 -2.46
N ASN A 24 19.58 24.33 -1.88
CA ASN A 24 20.27 23.27 -2.61
C ASN A 24 19.39 22.04 -2.88
N CYS A 25 18.20 21.99 -2.27
CA CYS A 25 17.25 20.90 -2.45
C CYS A 25 16.54 21.00 -3.79
N SER A 26 16.06 19.86 -4.28
CA SER A 26 15.33 19.78 -5.55
C SER A 26 14.06 20.61 -5.52
N SER A 27 13.82 21.36 -6.59
CA SER A 27 12.67 22.24 -6.78
C SER A 27 11.91 21.83 -8.04
N ALA A 28 10.65 21.45 -7.86
CA ALA A 28 9.78 21.14 -8.99
C ALA A 28 9.55 22.34 -9.92
N GLU A 29 9.45 23.55 -9.34
CA GLU A 29 9.21 24.79 -10.07
C GLU A 29 10.33 25.13 -11.06
N HIS A 30 11.58 24.89 -10.68
CA HIS A 30 12.73 25.15 -11.53
C HIS A 30 13.09 23.97 -12.44
N SER A 31 12.59 22.78 -12.14
CA SER A 31 12.87 21.58 -12.92
C SER A 31 12.01 21.52 -14.19
N VAL A 32 12.41 20.68 -15.14
CA VAL A 32 11.70 20.57 -16.42
C VAL A 32 11.59 19.12 -16.88
N VAL A 33 10.44 18.78 -17.46
CA VAL A 33 10.21 17.52 -18.17
C VAL A 33 10.29 17.75 -19.68
N ARG A 34 11.11 16.96 -20.37
CA ARG A 34 11.34 17.02 -21.81
C ARG A 34 11.01 15.67 -22.45
N GLN A 35 10.41 15.70 -23.63
CA GLN A 35 10.21 14.47 -24.40
C GLN A 35 11.54 13.98 -24.97
N GLU A 36 11.86 12.70 -24.80
CA GLU A 36 13.01 12.09 -25.45
C GLU A 36 12.61 11.60 -26.84
N GLN A 37 13.44 11.90 -27.83
CA GLN A 37 13.28 11.47 -29.22
C GLN A 37 11.84 11.66 -29.76
N PRO A 38 11.34 12.91 -29.86
CA PRO A 38 9.96 13.16 -30.26
C PRO A 38 9.64 12.56 -31.62
N ARG A 39 8.52 11.83 -31.71
CA ARG A 39 7.96 11.32 -32.96
C ARG A 39 6.78 12.16 -33.39
N ALA A 40 6.57 12.27 -34.70
CA ALA A 40 5.42 12.98 -35.26
C ALA A 40 4.08 12.31 -34.88
N GLN A 41 4.06 10.98 -34.76
CA GLN A 41 2.92 10.19 -34.30
C GLN A 41 3.41 8.97 -33.52
N TYR A 42 2.63 8.55 -32.53
CA TYR A 42 2.81 7.31 -31.79
C TYR A 42 1.65 6.36 -32.08
N CYS A 43 1.89 5.06 -32.07
CA CYS A 43 0.84 4.05 -32.15
C CYS A 43 0.41 3.59 -30.75
N VAL A 44 -0.84 3.13 -30.60
CA VAL A 44 -1.22 2.35 -29.40
C VAL A 44 -0.27 1.15 -29.29
N GLY A 45 0.28 0.93 -28.09
CA GLY A 45 1.31 -0.06 -27.81
C GLY A 45 2.75 0.47 -27.90
N ASP A 46 2.97 1.66 -28.48
CA ASP A 46 4.30 2.30 -28.42
C ASP A 46 4.65 2.74 -26.99
N THR A 47 5.94 2.95 -26.77
CA THR A 47 6.45 3.56 -25.55
C THR A 47 6.79 5.04 -25.76
N LEU A 48 6.45 5.87 -24.78
CA LEU A 48 6.89 7.26 -24.67
C LEU A 48 7.91 7.37 -23.53
N ASP A 49 9.11 7.87 -23.83
CA ASP A 49 10.12 8.20 -22.83
C ASP A 49 10.20 9.73 -22.66
N VAL A 50 10.26 10.17 -21.41
CA VAL A 50 10.50 11.59 -21.06
C VAL A 50 11.66 11.70 -20.09
N LEU A 51 12.50 12.72 -20.29
CA LEU A 51 13.61 13.10 -19.44
C LEU A 51 13.15 14.16 -18.43
N VAL A 52 13.40 13.93 -17.16
CA VAL A 52 13.22 14.90 -16.08
C VAL A 52 14.59 15.45 -15.72
N GLU A 53 14.80 16.75 -15.92
CA GLU A 53 16.02 17.45 -15.53
C GLU A 53 15.77 18.18 -14.21
N MET A 54 16.28 17.61 -13.11
CA MET A 54 16.06 18.16 -11.77
C MET A 54 16.98 19.35 -11.50
N ARG A 55 16.42 20.42 -10.95
CA ARG A 55 17.12 21.64 -10.55
C ARG A 55 16.80 21.98 -9.10
N ASN A 56 17.72 22.70 -8.46
CA ASN A 56 17.50 23.17 -7.09
C ASN A 56 16.69 24.47 -7.04
N TYR A 57 16.39 24.96 -5.82
CA TYR A 57 15.72 26.25 -5.62
C TYR A 57 16.54 27.48 -6.05
N ALA A 58 17.83 27.33 -6.38
CA ALA A 58 18.62 28.37 -7.03
C ALA A 58 18.61 28.26 -8.58
N GLY A 59 17.92 27.26 -9.13
CA GLY A 59 17.80 27.01 -10.57
C GLY A 59 18.99 26.24 -11.17
N HIS A 60 19.97 25.83 -10.36
CA HIS A 60 21.11 25.06 -10.82
C HIS A 60 20.76 23.57 -11.00
N PRO A 61 21.29 22.88 -12.04
CA PRO A 61 21.12 21.44 -12.19
C PRO A 61 21.60 20.67 -10.96
N LYS A 62 20.84 19.64 -10.57
CA LYS A 62 21.28 18.68 -9.56
C LYS A 62 22.39 17.81 -10.14
N ALA A 63 23.32 17.39 -9.29
CA ALA A 63 24.44 16.51 -9.66
C ALA A 63 24.28 15.08 -9.11
N TYR A 64 23.16 14.80 -8.43
CA TYR A 64 22.85 13.52 -7.81
C TYR A 64 21.34 13.28 -7.85
N GLY A 65 20.96 12.01 -7.83
CA GLY A 65 19.56 11.56 -7.78
C GLY A 65 19.03 11.33 -6.37
N GLY A 66 18.07 10.42 -6.25
CA GLY A 66 17.42 10.00 -5.02
C GLY A 66 16.10 10.71 -4.74
N ASP A 67 15.63 11.59 -5.64
CA ASP A 67 14.32 12.23 -5.53
C ASP A 67 13.23 11.18 -5.74
N PHE A 68 12.18 11.25 -4.92
CA PHE A 68 11.01 10.42 -5.12
C PHE A 68 10.02 11.17 -6.02
N ILE A 69 9.97 10.75 -7.28
CA ILE A 69 9.05 11.29 -8.28
C ILE A 69 8.06 10.22 -8.72
N VAL A 70 6.83 10.63 -9.03
CA VAL A 70 5.83 9.77 -9.67
C VAL A 70 5.42 10.38 -10.99
N ALA A 71 5.14 9.53 -11.97
CA ALA A 71 4.83 9.95 -13.32
C ALA A 71 3.57 9.22 -13.80
N ARG A 72 2.74 9.94 -14.58
CA ARG A 72 1.58 9.36 -15.25
C ARG A 72 1.35 9.96 -16.62
N ILE A 73 0.67 9.21 -17.48
CA ILE A 73 -0.04 9.73 -18.64
C ILE A 73 -1.53 9.73 -18.39
N TYR A 74 -2.26 10.66 -19.01
CA TYR A 74 -3.72 10.73 -18.87
C TYR A 74 -4.40 11.37 -20.07
N SER A 75 -5.70 11.09 -20.20
CA SER A 75 -6.61 11.78 -21.11
C SER A 75 -7.85 12.20 -20.33
N GLN A 76 -8.09 13.51 -20.24
CA GLN A 76 -9.30 14.04 -19.60
C GLN A 76 -10.57 13.59 -20.34
N LYS A 77 -10.51 13.58 -21.68
CA LYS A 77 -11.63 13.20 -22.54
C LYS A 77 -12.06 11.75 -22.34
N LEU A 78 -11.10 10.83 -22.22
CA LEU A 78 -11.37 9.40 -22.04
C LEU A 78 -11.50 8.99 -20.57
N GLN A 79 -11.20 9.91 -19.64
CA GLN A 79 -11.04 9.60 -18.22
C GLN A 79 -10.07 8.43 -17.98
N ALA A 80 -9.05 8.33 -18.82
CA ALA A 80 -8.05 7.27 -18.81
C ALA A 80 -6.73 7.78 -18.21
N GLY A 81 -6.01 6.90 -17.53
CA GLY A 81 -4.70 7.18 -16.97
C GLY A 81 -3.86 5.92 -16.86
N ALA A 82 -2.54 6.08 -16.92
CA ALA A 82 -1.58 5.02 -16.66
C ALA A 82 -0.34 5.59 -15.96
N SER A 83 0.25 4.83 -15.03
CA SER A 83 1.52 5.13 -14.40
C SER A 83 2.67 5.04 -15.40
N GLY A 84 3.77 5.74 -15.11
CA GLY A 84 5.04 5.58 -15.81
C GLY A 84 6.11 5.01 -14.91
N ASP A 85 6.98 4.19 -15.50
CA ASP A 85 8.15 3.64 -14.83
C ASP A 85 9.25 4.69 -14.74
N VAL A 86 9.68 5.01 -13.53
CA VAL A 86 10.73 6.01 -13.28
C VAL A 86 12.08 5.34 -13.04
N THR A 87 13.08 5.74 -13.81
CA THR A 87 14.49 5.36 -13.63
C THR A 87 15.30 6.58 -13.23
N ASP A 88 16.03 6.48 -12.13
CA ASP A 88 16.99 7.50 -11.68
C ASP A 88 18.37 7.24 -12.29
N PHE A 89 18.95 8.24 -12.97
CA PHE A 89 20.30 8.15 -13.52
C PHE A 89 21.40 8.52 -12.51
N LEU A 90 21.03 8.84 -11.28
CA LEU A 90 21.89 9.17 -10.13
C LEU A 90 22.76 10.42 -10.34
N ASN A 91 22.44 11.23 -11.34
CA ASN A 91 23.18 12.43 -11.73
C ASN A 91 22.31 13.70 -11.72
N GLY A 92 21.12 13.64 -11.11
CA GLY A 92 20.14 14.73 -11.10
C GLY A 92 19.17 14.70 -12.29
N SER A 93 19.19 13.64 -13.10
CA SER A 93 18.21 13.42 -14.16
C SER A 93 17.54 12.05 -14.02
N TYR A 94 16.30 11.97 -14.51
CA TYR A 94 15.46 10.77 -14.43
C TYR A 94 14.81 10.52 -15.79
N ARG A 95 14.50 9.26 -16.09
CA ARG A 95 13.62 8.90 -17.21
C ARG A 95 12.31 8.37 -16.67
N ALA A 96 11.19 8.90 -17.17
CA ALA A 96 9.88 8.28 -17.00
C ALA A 96 9.45 7.65 -18.33
N ARG A 97 9.16 6.35 -18.31
CA ARG A 97 8.72 5.57 -19.47
C ARG A 97 7.24 5.21 -19.32
N PHE A 98 6.47 5.39 -20.40
CA PHE A 98 5.05 5.08 -20.44
C PHE A 98 4.73 4.13 -21.59
N SER A 99 3.84 3.18 -21.36
CA SER A 99 3.17 2.45 -22.45
C SER A 99 1.91 3.22 -22.87
N LEU A 100 1.69 3.38 -24.18
CA LEU A 100 0.57 4.15 -24.70
C LEU A 100 -0.65 3.25 -24.96
N PHE A 101 -1.68 3.37 -24.13
CA PHE A 101 -2.80 2.42 -24.12
C PHE A 101 -4.03 2.85 -24.95
N TRP A 102 -4.14 4.13 -25.33
CA TRP A 102 -5.31 4.64 -26.04
C TRP A 102 -4.92 5.67 -27.11
N PRO A 103 -5.72 5.76 -28.19
CA PRO A 103 -5.53 6.80 -29.20
C PRO A 103 -6.05 8.17 -28.72
N GLY A 104 -5.60 9.22 -29.40
CA GLY A 104 -5.95 10.61 -29.14
C GLY A 104 -4.84 11.39 -28.46
N GLU A 105 -5.20 12.51 -27.86
CA GLU A 105 -4.28 13.34 -27.09
C GLU A 105 -3.97 12.69 -25.74
N VAL A 106 -2.68 12.51 -25.49
CA VAL A 106 -2.15 11.99 -24.23
C VAL A 106 -1.31 13.08 -23.57
N GLN A 107 -1.67 13.42 -22.34
CA GLN A 107 -0.96 14.38 -21.51
C GLN A 107 -0.02 13.64 -20.55
N VAL A 108 1.15 14.21 -20.29
CA VAL A 108 2.13 13.72 -19.31
C VAL A 108 2.04 14.57 -18.05
N SER A 109 2.15 13.95 -16.88
CA SER A 109 2.29 14.63 -15.60
C SER A 109 3.38 13.94 -14.79
N VAL A 110 4.33 14.71 -14.27
CA VAL A 110 5.39 14.24 -13.38
C VAL A 110 5.35 15.09 -12.13
N ARG A 111 5.30 14.46 -10.95
CA ARG A 111 5.28 15.14 -9.66
C ARG A 111 6.52 14.78 -8.85
N LEU A 112 7.17 15.81 -8.30
CA LEU A 112 8.16 15.66 -7.25
C LEU A 112 7.42 15.41 -5.94
N ILE A 113 7.36 14.15 -5.49
CA ILE A 113 6.74 13.82 -4.20
C ILE A 113 7.68 14.28 -3.08
N HIS A 114 8.94 13.84 -3.09
CA HIS A 114 9.94 14.28 -2.12
C HIS A 114 11.28 14.51 -2.80
N SER A 115 11.98 15.58 -2.41
CA SER A 115 13.38 15.74 -2.80
C SER A 115 14.25 14.63 -2.20
N SER A 116 15.40 14.36 -2.80
CA SER A 116 16.36 13.37 -2.29
C SER A 116 16.79 13.65 -0.84
N GLU A 117 16.84 14.92 -0.43
CA GLU A 117 17.12 15.32 0.94
C GLU A 117 15.98 14.98 1.89
N ALA A 118 14.73 15.21 1.47
CA ALA A 118 13.54 14.79 2.21
C ALA A 118 13.46 13.27 2.33
N VAL A 119 13.75 12.53 1.26
CA VAL A 119 13.84 11.06 1.29
C VAL A 119 14.88 10.57 2.29
N LYS A 120 16.05 11.21 2.38
CA LYS A 120 17.09 10.88 3.36
C LYS A 120 16.60 11.04 4.81
N ILE A 121 15.81 12.08 5.09
CA ILE A 121 15.19 12.30 6.41
C ILE A 121 14.18 11.19 6.72
N LEU A 122 13.30 10.89 5.76
CA LEU A 122 12.30 9.82 5.87
C LEU A 122 12.96 8.45 6.09
N GLN A 123 14.02 8.14 5.34
CA GLN A 123 14.76 6.89 5.47
C GLN A 123 15.41 6.75 6.85
N ARG A 124 16.10 7.80 7.34
CA ARG A 124 16.68 7.84 8.69
C ARG A 124 15.63 7.54 9.74
N ASP A 125 14.52 8.26 9.67
CA ASP A 125 13.44 8.19 10.64
C ASP A 125 12.72 6.83 10.64
N ARG A 126 12.46 6.26 9.45
CA ARG A 126 11.83 4.94 9.34
C ARG A 126 12.66 3.84 9.98
N MET A 127 13.98 3.90 9.86
CA MET A 127 14.86 2.86 10.41
C MET A 127 14.99 2.95 11.94
N GLN A 128 14.75 4.12 12.53
CA GLN A 128 15.09 4.38 13.94
C GLN A 128 13.89 4.31 14.89
N SER A 129 12.67 4.60 14.42
CA SER A 129 11.57 4.90 15.34
C SER A 129 10.47 3.85 15.37
N TYR A 130 10.48 3.06 16.44
CA TYR A 130 9.36 2.21 16.89
C TYR A 130 8.31 2.98 17.69
N SER A 131 8.61 4.22 18.08
CA SER A 131 7.81 5.01 19.01
C SER A 131 6.81 5.93 18.32
N LYS A 132 6.81 6.04 16.98
CA LYS A 132 5.88 6.95 16.27
C LYS A 132 4.40 6.62 16.50
N VAL A 133 4.11 5.34 16.66
CA VAL A 133 2.76 4.83 16.94
C VAL A 133 2.86 3.81 18.06
N MET A 134 2.21 4.13 19.16
CA MET A 134 2.03 3.24 20.29
C MET A 134 0.55 2.90 20.42
N HIS A 135 0.23 2.01 21.34
CA HIS A 135 -1.16 1.70 21.65
C HIS A 135 -1.40 1.89 23.15
N ILE A 136 -2.62 2.21 23.52
CA ILE A 136 -3.05 2.20 24.92
C ILE A 136 -3.95 0.98 25.11
N GLY A 137 -3.46 0.04 25.92
CA GLY A 137 -4.19 -1.14 26.34
C GLY A 137 -5.10 -0.83 27.52
N THR A 138 -6.35 -1.26 27.45
CA THR A 138 -7.32 -1.22 28.56
C THR A 138 -7.44 -2.62 29.15
N PHE A 139 -7.22 -2.73 30.46
CA PHE A 139 -7.31 -3.95 31.26
C PHE A 139 -8.55 -3.88 32.15
N ILE A 140 -9.38 -4.92 32.16
CA ILE A 140 -10.64 -4.95 32.92
C ILE A 140 -10.78 -6.30 33.65
N ASN A 141 -10.96 -6.25 34.97
CA ASN A 141 -11.35 -7.42 35.77
C ASN A 141 -12.41 -7.00 36.79
N GLY A 142 -13.63 -7.51 36.64
CA GLY A 142 -14.80 -7.05 37.40
C GLY A 142 -15.06 -5.56 37.17
N SER A 143 -15.11 -4.77 38.25
CA SER A 143 -15.29 -3.32 38.20
C SER A 143 -13.99 -2.53 38.05
N LYS A 144 -12.83 -3.17 38.16
CA LYS A 144 -11.53 -2.49 38.04
C LYS A 144 -11.16 -2.30 36.58
N ARG A 145 -10.71 -1.09 36.25
CA ARG A 145 -10.21 -0.72 34.92
C ARG A 145 -8.88 0.00 35.05
N GLU A 146 -7.87 -0.50 34.36
CA GLU A 146 -6.55 0.14 34.28
C GLU A 146 -6.14 0.31 32.81
N THR A 147 -5.31 1.30 32.52
CA THR A 147 -4.74 1.48 31.18
C THR A 147 -3.23 1.50 31.23
N SER A 148 -2.60 0.96 30.20
CA SER A 148 -1.15 0.92 30.10
C SER A 148 -0.69 1.08 28.65
N GLN A 149 0.51 1.60 28.46
CA GLN A 149 1.10 1.74 27.14
C GLN A 149 1.53 0.37 26.61
N CYS A 150 1.24 0.15 25.33
CA CYS A 150 1.58 -1.02 24.55
C CYS A 150 2.32 -0.65 23.26
N GLY A 151 3.07 -1.59 22.71
CA GLY A 151 3.82 -1.39 21.48
C GLY A 151 4.55 -2.65 21.00
N LEU A 152 5.11 -2.55 19.80
CA LEU A 152 5.97 -3.59 19.21
C LEU A 152 7.34 -3.66 19.86
N ARG A 153 7.82 -2.55 20.46
CA ARG A 153 9.08 -2.49 21.19
C ARG A 153 8.92 -1.56 22.38
N LEU A 154 8.96 -2.12 23.57
CA LEU A 154 8.94 -1.39 24.84
C LEU A 154 10.27 -1.57 25.57
N SER A 155 10.60 -0.63 26.44
CA SER A 155 11.76 -0.76 27.32
C SER A 155 11.54 -1.87 28.35
N SER A 156 12.60 -2.61 28.67
CA SER A 156 12.57 -3.70 29.65
C SER A 156 12.87 -3.24 31.08
N ASP A 157 12.89 -1.93 31.33
CA ASP A 157 13.07 -1.31 32.65
C ASP A 157 11.85 -1.53 33.57
N ARG A 158 10.72 -1.94 33.00
CA ARG A 158 9.46 -2.18 33.70
C ARG A 158 8.95 -3.58 33.37
N ALA A 159 8.20 -4.18 34.29
CA ALA A 159 7.54 -5.45 34.05
C ALA A 159 6.59 -5.34 32.83
N LEU A 160 6.66 -6.32 31.93
CA LEU A 160 5.87 -6.36 30.70
C LEU A 160 4.85 -7.49 30.73
N CYS A 161 3.67 -7.22 30.17
CA CYS A 161 2.74 -8.23 29.69
C CYS A 161 3.07 -8.52 28.23
N GLU A 162 3.51 -9.74 27.94
CA GLU A 162 3.95 -10.13 26.61
C GLU A 162 2.90 -10.94 25.88
N TYR A 163 2.57 -10.49 24.67
CA TYR A 163 1.64 -11.16 23.76
C TYR A 163 2.44 -11.56 22.52
N ARG A 164 3.09 -12.74 22.61
CA ARG A 164 3.94 -13.27 21.53
C ARG A 164 3.28 -14.48 20.88
N LYS A 165 3.44 -14.61 19.57
CA LYS A 165 3.37 -15.91 18.87
C LYS A 165 4.77 -16.33 18.48
N LYS A 166 5.32 -17.31 19.19
CA LYS A 166 6.73 -17.74 19.03
C LYS A 166 7.05 -18.15 17.58
N GLU A 167 6.11 -18.77 16.88
CA GLU A 167 6.28 -19.31 15.53
C GLU A 167 6.33 -18.25 14.41
N ASP A 168 5.75 -17.08 14.69
CA ASP A 168 5.69 -15.95 13.75
C ASP A 168 6.83 -14.94 13.98
N GLY A 169 7.52 -15.04 15.12
CA GLY A 169 8.54 -14.07 15.53
C GLY A 169 7.97 -12.65 15.72
N GLU A 170 6.66 -12.54 15.88
CA GLU A 170 5.96 -11.28 16.09
C GLU A 170 5.69 -11.05 17.57
N TYR A 171 5.97 -9.84 18.01
CA TYR A 171 5.99 -9.45 19.40
C TYR A 171 5.14 -8.22 19.62
N TYR A 172 4.24 -8.31 20.60
CA TYR A 172 3.52 -7.17 21.11
C TYR A 172 3.59 -7.21 22.63
N ALA A 173 3.76 -6.06 23.28
CA ALA A 173 3.78 -5.99 24.74
C ALA A 173 3.09 -4.75 25.26
N CYS A 174 2.63 -4.83 26.50
CA CYS A 174 2.16 -3.70 27.29
C CYS A 174 2.99 -3.62 28.58
N TYR A 175 3.20 -2.43 29.14
CA TYR A 175 3.67 -2.37 30.53
C TYR A 175 2.62 -3.01 31.43
N ARG A 176 3.06 -3.80 32.42
CA ARG A 176 2.16 -4.48 33.34
C ARG A 176 1.31 -3.42 34.10
N PRO A 177 -0.03 -3.54 34.12
CA PRO A 177 -0.87 -2.68 34.93
C PRO A 177 -0.55 -2.85 36.43
N GLN A 178 -0.89 -1.86 37.25
CA GLN A 178 -0.50 -1.79 38.65
C GLN A 178 -1.09 -2.95 39.47
N THR A 179 -2.38 -3.25 39.30
CA THR A 179 -3.07 -4.28 40.11
C THR A 179 -3.72 -5.39 39.30
N LEU A 180 -3.91 -5.20 38.00
CA LEU A 180 -4.58 -6.18 37.14
C LEU A 180 -3.61 -7.22 36.55
N PRO A 181 -4.08 -8.45 36.27
CA PRO A 181 -3.28 -9.47 35.59
C PRO A 181 -3.22 -9.19 34.07
N CYS A 182 -2.19 -9.72 33.39
CA CYS A 182 -1.97 -9.46 31.97
C CYS A 182 -3.09 -9.99 31.06
N ASP A 183 -3.72 -11.11 31.42
CA ASP A 183 -4.83 -11.71 30.68
C ASP A 183 -6.13 -10.89 30.73
N SER A 184 -6.19 -9.87 31.57
CA SER A 184 -7.33 -8.94 31.65
C SER A 184 -7.34 -7.86 30.56
N LEU A 185 -6.37 -7.85 29.64
CA LEU A 185 -6.34 -6.91 28.51
C LEU A 185 -7.54 -7.12 27.59
N THR A 186 -8.42 -6.12 27.50
CA THR A 186 -9.66 -6.21 26.72
C THR A 186 -9.58 -5.50 25.38
N THR A 187 -8.93 -4.33 25.31
CA THR A 187 -8.85 -3.55 24.06
C THR A 187 -7.55 -2.76 23.94
N MET A 188 -7.09 -2.53 22.72
CA MET A 188 -5.98 -1.65 22.38
C MET A 188 -6.40 -0.60 21.35
N GLN A 189 -6.04 0.66 21.61
CA GLN A 189 -6.34 1.80 20.73
C GLN A 189 -5.04 2.49 20.32
N GLY A 190 -4.93 2.93 19.07
CA GLY A 190 -3.75 3.64 18.57
C GLY A 190 -3.56 4.98 19.27
N SER A 191 -2.30 5.33 19.57
CA SER A 191 -1.89 6.60 20.16
C SER A 191 -0.62 7.09 19.48
N PHE A 192 -0.56 8.40 19.25
CA PHE A 192 0.56 9.07 18.58
C PHE A 192 1.27 9.91 19.64
N PRO A 193 2.37 9.41 20.23
CA PRO A 193 3.19 10.26 21.10
C PRO A 193 3.85 11.37 20.28
N GLN A 194 4.60 12.24 20.95
CA GLN A 194 5.27 13.36 20.28
C GLN A 194 6.05 12.88 19.05
N GLY A 195 5.85 13.59 17.94
CA GLY A 195 6.45 13.27 16.65
C GLY A 195 7.98 13.27 16.69
N PRO A 196 8.64 12.72 15.66
CA PRO A 196 10.09 12.66 15.61
C PRO A 196 10.71 14.05 15.71
N HIS A 197 11.89 14.13 16.34
CA HIS A 197 12.65 15.37 16.47
C HIS A 197 13.20 15.79 15.10
N LEU A 198 12.47 16.69 14.43
CA LEU A 198 12.91 17.35 13.20
C LEU A 198 13.56 18.70 13.52
N THR A 199 14.60 19.05 12.77
CA THR A 199 15.05 20.45 12.75
C THR A 199 14.01 21.32 12.02
N LYS A 200 14.08 22.65 12.18
CA LYS A 200 13.18 23.57 11.46
C LYS A 200 13.26 23.39 9.94
N ASP A 201 14.47 23.17 9.43
CA ASP A 201 14.70 23.02 8.00
C ASP A 201 14.20 21.66 7.48
N GLU A 202 14.38 20.59 8.26
CA GLU A 202 13.80 19.28 7.93
C GLU A 202 12.27 19.31 7.93
N ALA A 203 11.67 20.01 8.90
CA ALA A 203 10.23 20.23 8.96
C ALA A 203 9.72 21.05 7.77
N GLN A 204 10.49 22.03 7.30
CA GLN A 204 10.16 22.80 6.10
C GLN A 204 10.19 21.94 4.84
N LEU A 205 11.20 21.06 4.68
CA LEU A 205 11.29 20.16 3.53
C LEU A 205 10.12 19.17 3.47
N LEU A 206 9.67 18.68 4.63
CA LEU A 206 8.57 17.72 4.74
C LEU A 206 7.20 18.38 4.87
N ALA A 207 7.13 19.70 4.72
CA ALA A 207 5.88 20.43 4.70
C ALA A 207 5.06 20.04 3.46
N TRP A 208 3.74 20.04 3.60
CA TRP A 208 2.85 19.57 2.54
C TRP A 208 2.92 20.49 1.31
N GLU A 209 3.25 21.77 1.49
CA GLU A 209 3.45 22.75 0.42
C GLU A 209 4.63 22.38 -0.50
N ASN A 210 5.59 21.61 0.01
CA ASN A 210 6.78 21.15 -0.72
C ASN A 210 6.65 19.70 -1.21
N THR A 211 5.47 19.08 -1.06
CA THR A 211 5.24 17.66 -1.36
C THR A 211 4.28 17.48 -2.54
N GLY A 212 4.68 16.67 -3.52
CA GLY A 212 3.83 16.29 -4.64
C GLY A 212 3.57 17.41 -5.65
N ILE A 213 4.52 18.34 -5.79
CA ILE A 213 4.43 19.47 -6.73
C ILE A 213 4.68 18.97 -8.16
N GLU A 214 3.84 19.40 -9.10
CA GLU A 214 3.98 19.07 -10.53
C GLU A 214 5.15 19.81 -11.16
N ILE A 215 5.97 19.09 -11.92
CA ILE A 215 7.10 19.62 -12.69
C ILE A 215 6.58 20.07 -14.05
N LYS A 216 6.99 21.25 -14.50
CA LYS A 216 6.52 21.81 -15.77
C LYS A 216 7.03 21.00 -16.96
N ASN A 217 6.11 20.61 -17.84
CA ASN A 217 6.45 20.03 -19.13
C ASN A 217 6.91 21.11 -20.12
N SER A 218 7.91 20.79 -20.95
CA SER A 218 8.31 21.63 -22.09
C SER A 218 7.50 21.36 -23.36
N PHE A 219 6.54 20.44 -23.30
CA PHE A 219 5.64 20.02 -24.37
C PHE A 219 4.21 19.91 -23.83
N ASN A 220 3.21 20.01 -24.70
CA ASN A 220 1.81 20.07 -24.28
C ASN A 220 1.16 18.68 -24.17
N HIS A 221 1.21 17.92 -25.26
CA HIS A 221 0.64 16.56 -25.37
C HIS A 221 1.38 15.78 -26.45
N VAL A 222 1.19 14.47 -26.49
CA VAL A 222 1.55 13.62 -27.64
C VAL A 222 0.29 13.10 -28.30
N THR A 223 0.35 12.90 -29.62
CA THR A 223 -0.77 12.33 -30.40
C THR A 223 -0.52 10.84 -30.62
N VAL A 224 -1.47 10.02 -30.19
CA VAL A 224 -1.46 8.57 -30.38
C VAL A 224 -2.53 8.17 -31.40
N VAL A 225 -2.17 7.39 -32.40
CA VAL A 225 -3.10 6.88 -33.42
C VAL A 225 -3.57 5.47 -33.06
N GLY A 226 -4.82 5.16 -33.42
CA GLY A 226 -5.43 3.87 -33.13
C GLY A 226 -4.79 2.77 -33.95
N CYS A 227 -4.08 1.87 -33.27
CA CYS A 227 -3.67 0.58 -33.80
C CYS A 227 -4.36 -0.47 -32.91
N THR A 228 -5.07 -1.39 -33.54
CA THR A 228 -6.12 -2.27 -32.97
C THR A 228 -5.88 -2.82 -31.56
N GLY A 229 -6.93 -2.80 -30.71
CA GLY A 229 -7.02 -3.51 -29.42
C GLY A 229 -8.45 -3.48 -28.82
N HIS A 230 -8.90 -4.59 -28.22
CA HIS A 230 -10.27 -4.83 -27.71
C HIS A 230 -10.41 -4.60 -26.18
N ILE A 231 -11.66 -4.37 -25.69
CA ILE A 231 -12.04 -4.14 -24.27
C ILE A 231 -13.16 -5.12 -23.83
N LEU A 232 -13.16 -5.53 -22.54
CA LEU A 232 -14.05 -6.53 -21.90
C LEU A 232 -15.37 -5.95 -21.31
N SER A 233 -16.38 -6.80 -21.02
CA SER A 233 -17.74 -6.41 -20.55
C SER A 233 -18.20 -7.02 -19.20
N GLU A 234 -19.20 -6.38 -18.58
CA GLU A 234 -19.72 -6.56 -17.20
C GLU A 234 -20.43 -7.91 -16.94
N VAL A 235 -21.00 -8.57 -17.96
CA VAL A 235 -21.76 -9.83 -17.82
C VAL A 235 -20.89 -11.02 -17.36
N ALA A 236 -19.57 -10.93 -17.57
CA ALA A 236 -18.62 -11.99 -17.23
C ALA A 236 -18.36 -12.16 -15.72
N ILE A 237 -18.59 -11.12 -14.91
CA ILE A 237 -18.24 -11.12 -13.48
C ILE A 237 -19.17 -12.06 -12.67
N ILE A 238 -20.47 -12.04 -12.97
CA ILE A 238 -21.47 -12.86 -12.25
C ILE A 238 -21.31 -14.35 -12.56
N SER A 239 -21.13 -14.70 -13.83
CA SER A 239 -20.90 -16.10 -14.24
C SER A 239 -19.63 -16.67 -13.60
N CYS A 240 -18.61 -15.85 -13.38
CA CYS A 240 -17.34 -16.28 -12.82
C CYS A 240 -17.40 -16.57 -11.31
N LEU A 241 -18.10 -15.74 -10.55
CA LEU A 241 -18.11 -15.83 -9.08
C LEU A 241 -19.10 -16.88 -8.53
N THR A 242 -19.98 -17.41 -9.38
CA THR A 242 -20.99 -18.40 -9.00
C THR A 242 -20.33 -19.65 -8.42
N GLY A 243 -20.76 -20.07 -7.22
CA GLY A 243 -20.22 -21.22 -6.50
C GLY A 243 -18.91 -20.98 -5.74
N LYS A 244 -18.35 -19.75 -5.75
CA LYS A 244 -17.05 -19.44 -5.16
C LYS A 244 -17.13 -18.77 -3.79
N THR A 245 -16.08 -18.97 -2.99
CA THR A 245 -15.89 -18.29 -1.70
C THR A 245 -14.67 -17.37 -1.77
N LEU A 246 -14.91 -16.08 -1.52
CA LEU A 246 -13.87 -15.04 -1.45
C LEU A 246 -13.49 -14.74 0.00
N TYR A 247 -12.20 -14.79 0.31
CA TYR A 247 -11.62 -14.34 1.57
C TYR A 247 -10.82 -13.05 1.34
N LEU A 248 -11.39 -11.92 1.75
CA LEU A 248 -10.79 -10.59 1.71
C LEU A 248 -10.11 -10.30 3.07
N LEU A 249 -8.82 -10.59 3.18
CA LEU A 249 -8.06 -10.54 4.43
C LEU A 249 -7.21 -9.28 4.50
N GLY A 250 -7.53 -8.33 5.38
CA GLY A 250 -6.78 -7.09 5.35
C GLY A 250 -7.30 -5.90 6.12
N ASP A 251 -6.91 -4.73 5.65
CA ASP A 251 -7.34 -3.43 6.16
C ASP A 251 -8.64 -2.95 5.52
N SER A 252 -9.01 -1.69 5.82
CA SER A 252 -10.21 -1.06 5.29
C SER A 252 -10.17 -0.85 3.77
N THR A 253 -9.02 -0.91 3.10
CA THR A 253 -8.92 -0.75 1.64
C THR A 253 -9.40 -2.01 0.90
N VAL A 254 -9.08 -3.20 1.41
CA VAL A 254 -9.66 -4.46 0.88
C VAL A 254 -11.14 -4.57 1.26
N ARG A 255 -11.57 -3.97 2.38
CA ARG A 255 -13.01 -3.90 2.73
C ARG A 255 -13.84 -3.20 1.66
N GLN A 256 -13.28 -2.17 0.99
CA GLN A 256 -13.98 -1.46 -0.09
C GLN A 256 -14.35 -2.38 -1.25
N TRP A 257 -13.60 -3.47 -1.48
CA TRP A 257 -13.95 -4.45 -2.51
C TRP A 257 -15.25 -5.17 -2.16
N MET A 258 -15.45 -5.54 -0.89
CA MET A 258 -16.69 -6.16 -0.40
C MET A 258 -17.89 -5.21 -0.56
N GLU A 259 -17.71 -3.94 -0.15
CA GLU A 259 -18.74 -2.89 -0.28
C GLU A 259 -19.09 -2.59 -1.75
N HIS A 260 -18.11 -2.72 -2.66
CA HIS A 260 -18.36 -2.58 -4.08
C HIS A 260 -19.12 -3.78 -4.65
N LEU A 261 -18.71 -5.01 -4.32
CA LEU A 261 -19.38 -6.23 -4.75
C LEU A 261 -20.84 -6.27 -4.30
N GLU A 262 -21.14 -5.86 -3.08
CA GLU A 262 -22.53 -5.81 -2.58
C GLU A 262 -23.40 -4.82 -3.37
N ARG A 263 -22.89 -3.63 -3.69
CA ARG A 263 -23.61 -2.66 -4.51
C ARG A 263 -23.86 -3.13 -5.95
N LYS A 264 -22.94 -3.92 -6.51
CA LYS A 264 -23.01 -4.39 -7.91
C LYS A 264 -23.81 -5.68 -8.05
N LEU A 265 -23.71 -6.58 -7.09
CA LEU A 265 -24.38 -7.89 -7.10
C LEU A 265 -25.65 -7.82 -6.26
N LYS A 266 -26.79 -7.55 -6.89
CA LYS A 266 -28.09 -7.37 -6.20
C LYS A 266 -28.51 -8.54 -5.29
N GLY A 267 -27.96 -9.74 -5.49
CA GLY A 267 -28.21 -10.93 -4.66
C GLY A 267 -27.27 -11.10 -3.48
N LEU A 268 -26.13 -10.38 -3.45
CA LEU A 268 -25.17 -10.41 -2.36
C LEU A 268 -25.63 -9.44 -1.26
N SER A 269 -25.75 -9.90 -0.03
CA SER A 269 -26.16 -9.04 1.10
C SER A 269 -25.36 -9.34 2.36
N PHE A 270 -25.04 -8.29 3.12
CA PHE A 270 -24.37 -8.43 4.41
C PHE A 270 -25.27 -9.14 5.42
N ILE A 271 -24.78 -10.26 5.98
CA ILE A 271 -25.45 -10.99 7.06
C ILE A 271 -25.04 -10.42 8.43
N THR A 272 -23.80 -9.96 8.56
CA THR A 272 -23.29 -9.33 9.78
C THR A 272 -23.54 -7.83 9.75
N GLN A 273 -24.39 -7.32 10.64
CA GLN A 273 -24.59 -5.87 10.84
C GLN A 273 -23.81 -5.39 12.06
N GLU A 274 -22.56 -4.97 11.89
CA GLU A 274 -21.91 -4.11 12.89
C GLU A 274 -20.76 -3.30 12.27
N THR A 275 -20.75 -2.00 12.54
CA THR A 275 -19.78 -1.01 12.04
C THR A 275 -18.36 -1.20 12.59
N HIS A 276 -18.16 -2.13 13.53
CA HIS A 276 -16.90 -2.35 14.23
C HIS A 276 -16.41 -3.81 14.25
N SER A 277 -17.11 -4.72 13.57
CA SER A 277 -16.81 -6.15 13.59
C SER A 277 -15.38 -6.48 13.13
N LEU A 278 -14.81 -7.54 13.72
CA LEU A 278 -13.51 -8.10 13.34
C LEU A 278 -13.57 -8.85 12.01
N SER A 279 -14.77 -9.27 11.62
CA SER A 279 -15.08 -9.91 10.35
C SER A 279 -16.45 -9.47 9.86
N LEU A 280 -16.62 -9.36 8.55
CA LEU A 280 -17.89 -9.21 7.89
C LEU A 280 -18.15 -10.42 6.99
N LEU A 281 -19.43 -10.77 6.85
CA LEU A 281 -19.90 -11.84 5.97
C LEU A 281 -21.01 -11.29 5.08
N ALA A 282 -20.88 -11.49 3.78
CA ALA A 282 -21.94 -11.30 2.80
C ALA A 282 -22.15 -12.59 2.01
N VAL A 283 -23.42 -12.91 1.74
CA VAL A 283 -23.81 -14.15 1.05
C VAL A 283 -24.84 -13.84 -0.02
N ASP A 284 -24.66 -14.43 -1.19
CA ASP A 284 -25.68 -14.59 -2.22
C ASP A 284 -26.11 -16.06 -2.24
N ALA A 285 -27.26 -16.35 -1.63
CA ALA A 285 -27.75 -17.71 -1.51
C ALA A 285 -28.22 -18.29 -2.86
N HIS A 286 -28.63 -17.44 -3.80
CA HIS A 286 -29.10 -17.89 -5.12
C HIS A 286 -27.94 -18.37 -5.99
N ASN A 287 -26.83 -17.62 -5.98
CA ASN A 287 -25.65 -17.92 -6.79
C ASN A 287 -24.54 -18.66 -6.00
N ASN A 288 -24.83 -19.06 -4.76
CA ASN A 288 -23.90 -19.70 -3.83
C ASN A 288 -22.55 -18.96 -3.71
N ILE A 289 -22.60 -17.64 -3.56
CA ILE A 289 -21.42 -16.77 -3.42
C ILE A 289 -21.26 -16.40 -1.96
N THR A 290 -20.08 -16.64 -1.40
CA THR A 290 -19.76 -16.22 -0.03
C THR A 290 -18.56 -15.28 -0.04
N VAL A 291 -18.69 -14.13 0.62
CA VAL A 291 -17.61 -13.16 0.76
C VAL A 291 -17.34 -12.90 2.24
N HIS A 292 -16.15 -13.27 2.69
CA HIS A 292 -15.64 -12.92 4.00
C HIS A 292 -14.73 -11.70 3.87
N TRP A 293 -14.91 -10.69 4.70
CA TRP A 293 -13.85 -9.73 5.00
C TRP A 293 -13.38 -9.95 6.42
N ILE A 294 -12.07 -10.14 6.63
CA ILE A 294 -11.51 -10.35 7.97
C ILE A 294 -10.39 -9.34 8.20
N LYS A 295 -10.52 -8.60 9.30
CA LYS A 295 -9.59 -7.56 9.72
C LYS A 295 -8.26 -8.17 10.13
N HIS A 296 -7.14 -7.61 9.68
CA HIS A 296 -5.82 -8.06 10.14
C HIS A 296 -5.55 -7.65 11.60
N CYS A 297 -4.75 -8.47 12.31
CA CYS A 297 -4.37 -8.22 13.71
C CYS A 297 -3.39 -7.04 13.86
N HIS A 298 -2.88 -6.80 15.08
CA HIS A 298 -1.90 -5.73 15.30
C HIS A 298 -0.64 -5.89 14.42
N PRO A 299 0.02 -4.78 14.00
CA PRO A 299 -0.34 -3.40 14.31
C PRO A 299 -1.53 -2.90 13.49
N TRP A 300 -2.58 -2.51 14.19
CA TRP A 300 -3.75 -1.85 13.61
C TRP A 300 -3.83 -0.44 14.15
N ILE A 301 -4.01 0.54 13.27
CA ILE A 301 -3.98 1.95 13.65
C ILE A 301 -5.37 2.53 13.42
N SER A 302 -6.12 2.75 14.50
CA SER A 302 -7.42 3.45 14.47
C SER A 302 -7.62 4.28 15.74
N PHE A 303 -8.23 5.45 15.56
CA PHE A 303 -8.66 6.34 16.64
C PHE A 303 -10.05 6.01 17.17
N GLN A 304 -10.91 5.41 16.33
CA GLN A 304 -12.33 5.20 16.64
C GLN A 304 -12.63 3.76 17.08
N THR A 305 -11.68 2.84 16.88
CA THR A 305 -11.89 1.41 17.10
C THR A 305 -10.80 0.86 17.99
N ALA A 306 -11.18 0.48 19.21
CA ALA A 306 -10.33 -0.28 20.10
C ALA A 306 -10.44 -1.76 19.73
N LEU A 307 -9.32 -2.40 19.45
CA LEU A 307 -9.29 -3.81 19.04
C LEU A 307 -8.97 -4.72 20.22
N LYS A 308 -9.68 -5.84 20.33
CA LYS A 308 -9.32 -6.87 21.31
C LYS A 308 -7.94 -7.46 20.99
N PRO A 309 -7.06 -7.68 21.97
CA PRO A 309 -5.85 -8.48 21.78
C PRO A 309 -6.21 -9.91 21.38
N GLY A 310 -5.30 -10.60 20.69
CA GLY A 310 -5.52 -12.00 20.30
C GLY A 310 -6.39 -12.19 19.05
N ILE A 311 -6.54 -11.17 18.21
CA ILE A 311 -7.13 -11.32 16.86
C ILE A 311 -6.36 -12.39 16.08
N VAL A 312 -7.09 -13.25 15.39
CA VAL A 312 -6.57 -14.29 14.51
C VAL A 312 -5.69 -13.64 13.44
N THR A 313 -4.46 -14.12 13.30
CA THR A 313 -3.51 -13.58 12.31
C THR A 313 -3.92 -14.05 10.91
N ILE A 314 -3.50 -13.34 9.86
CA ILE A 314 -3.72 -13.81 8.48
C ILE A 314 -3.16 -15.23 8.28
N PRO A 315 -1.95 -15.57 8.76
CA PRO A 315 -1.46 -16.95 8.76
C PRO A 315 -2.43 -17.97 9.34
N GLU A 316 -3.00 -17.71 10.53
CA GLU A 316 -3.96 -18.62 11.16
C GLU A 316 -5.28 -18.72 10.40
N ILE A 317 -5.73 -17.63 9.78
CA ILE A 317 -6.92 -17.66 8.91
C ILE A 317 -6.63 -18.58 7.72
N LEU A 318 -5.51 -18.38 7.03
CA LEU A 318 -5.09 -19.22 5.92
C LEU A 318 -4.97 -20.70 6.32
N ASP A 319 -4.44 -20.96 7.51
CA ASP A 319 -4.32 -22.31 8.07
C ASP A 319 -5.68 -22.90 8.49
N SER A 320 -6.71 -22.09 8.74
CA SER A 320 -8.06 -22.58 9.10
C SER A 320 -9.03 -22.70 7.92
N ILE A 321 -8.70 -22.20 6.73
CA ILE A 321 -9.51 -22.42 5.51
C ILE A 321 -9.65 -23.92 5.26
N ALA A 322 -10.90 -24.40 5.29
CA ALA A 322 -11.24 -25.80 4.99
C ALA A 322 -11.03 -26.09 3.49
N VAL A 323 -10.42 -27.24 3.20
CA VAL A 323 -9.88 -27.55 1.85
C VAL A 323 -10.23 -28.96 1.36
N GLY A 324 -11.24 -29.60 1.96
CA GLY A 324 -11.79 -30.89 1.48
C GLY A 324 -13.00 -30.69 0.56
N GLY A 325 -13.01 -31.32 -0.62
CA GLY A 325 -14.18 -31.32 -1.53
C GLY A 325 -13.90 -31.18 -3.03
N GLY A 326 -12.65 -30.97 -3.46
CA GLY A 326 -12.29 -30.95 -4.89
C GLY A 326 -12.67 -29.69 -5.67
N GLN A 327 -12.51 -28.49 -5.09
CA GLN A 327 -13.05 -27.26 -5.70
C GLN A 327 -12.00 -26.15 -5.95
N GLU A 328 -12.03 -25.62 -7.18
CA GLU A 328 -11.37 -24.41 -7.68
C GLU A 328 -11.98 -23.09 -7.12
N ASP A 329 -12.59 -23.14 -5.93
CA ASP A 329 -13.57 -22.14 -5.47
C ASP A 329 -13.05 -21.24 -4.34
N VAL A 330 -11.81 -21.43 -3.89
CA VAL A 330 -11.19 -20.60 -2.83
C VAL A 330 -10.34 -19.50 -3.47
N ILE A 331 -10.82 -18.26 -3.35
CA ILE A 331 -10.10 -17.06 -3.77
C ILE A 331 -9.73 -16.25 -2.52
N VAL A 332 -8.44 -15.96 -2.35
CA VAL A 332 -7.94 -15.18 -1.22
C VAL A 332 -7.32 -13.89 -1.73
N VAL A 333 -7.70 -12.75 -1.16
CA VAL A 333 -7.07 -11.46 -1.43
C VAL A 333 -6.49 -10.91 -0.13
N ILE A 334 -5.21 -10.55 -0.13
CA ILE A 334 -4.49 -10.07 1.05
C ILE A 334 -4.01 -8.63 0.84
N GLY A 335 -4.37 -7.71 1.74
CA GLY A 335 -3.90 -6.32 1.71
C GLY A 335 -3.77 -5.70 3.10
N ILE A 336 -2.53 -5.38 3.51
CA ILE A 336 -2.21 -5.01 4.91
C ILE A 336 -1.22 -3.85 5.04
N GLY A 337 -0.96 -3.08 3.98
CA GLY A 337 0.15 -2.13 3.93
C GLY A 337 0.02 -0.90 4.84
N GLN A 338 -1.16 -0.29 4.90
CA GLN A 338 -1.35 1.06 5.44
C GLN A 338 -1.01 1.20 6.93
N HIS A 339 -1.33 0.19 7.74
CA HIS A 339 -1.07 0.23 9.19
C HIS A 339 0.40 -0.04 9.55
N PHE A 340 1.22 -0.42 8.57
CA PHE A 340 2.64 -0.70 8.76
C PHE A 340 3.55 0.45 8.34
N ARG A 341 3.03 1.46 7.61
CA ARG A 341 3.80 2.66 7.18
C ARG A 341 4.58 3.35 8.30
N PRO A 342 4.01 3.54 9.51
CA PRO A 342 4.72 4.25 10.58
C PRO A 342 5.84 3.43 11.24
N TYR A 343 5.94 2.13 10.95
CA TYR A 343 6.88 1.23 11.59
C TYR A 343 8.13 0.98 10.74
N PRO A 344 9.25 0.55 11.37
CA PRO A 344 10.42 0.10 10.64
C PRO A 344 10.09 -1.02 9.65
N PRO A 345 10.79 -1.09 8.50
CA PRO A 345 10.46 -2.00 7.41
C PRO A 345 10.49 -3.48 7.84
N GLU A 346 11.32 -3.83 8.82
CA GLU A 346 11.42 -5.19 9.35
C GLU A 346 10.10 -5.75 9.90
N VAL A 347 9.24 -4.88 10.47
CA VAL A 347 7.92 -5.29 11.00
C VAL A 347 7.03 -5.77 9.86
N PHE A 348 6.98 -5.00 8.77
CA PHE A 348 6.16 -5.32 7.61
C PHE A 348 6.69 -6.54 6.87
N ILE A 349 8.00 -6.57 6.61
CA ILE A 349 8.64 -7.67 5.88
C ILE A 349 8.48 -9.00 6.63
N ARG A 350 8.63 -8.99 7.97
CA ARG A 350 8.39 -10.17 8.80
C ARG A 350 6.94 -10.66 8.68
N ARG A 351 5.96 -9.75 8.72
CA ARG A 351 4.56 -10.10 8.50
C ARG A 351 4.34 -10.71 7.10
N LEU A 352 4.93 -10.15 6.06
CA LEU A 352 4.84 -10.70 4.70
C LEU A 352 5.47 -12.11 4.60
N GLN A 353 6.59 -12.36 5.28
CA GLN A 353 7.20 -13.70 5.33
C GLN A 353 6.30 -14.72 6.05
N ASN A 354 5.61 -14.30 7.11
CA ASN A 354 4.64 -15.15 7.81
C ASN A 354 3.45 -15.50 6.90
N VAL A 355 2.93 -14.50 6.17
CA VAL A 355 1.89 -14.70 5.16
C VAL A 355 2.36 -15.61 4.03
N ARG A 356 3.58 -15.41 3.50
CA ARG A 356 4.19 -16.28 2.49
C ARG A 356 4.22 -17.75 2.94
N ARG A 357 4.70 -18.02 4.15
CA ARG A 357 4.74 -19.39 4.71
C ARG A 357 3.33 -20.00 4.81
N ALA A 358 2.34 -19.22 5.19
CA ALA A 358 0.96 -19.66 5.29
C ALA A 358 0.31 -19.92 3.92
N ILE A 359 0.61 -19.10 2.91
CA ILE A 359 0.16 -19.35 1.53
C ILE A 359 0.74 -20.66 0.99
N LEU A 360 2.01 -20.96 1.27
CA LEU A 360 2.61 -22.25 0.88
C LEU A 360 1.89 -23.43 1.54
N ARG A 361 1.49 -23.30 2.81
CA ARG A 361 0.68 -24.32 3.49
C ARG A 361 -0.73 -24.41 2.91
N LEU A 362 -1.34 -23.29 2.53
CA LEU A 362 -2.62 -23.30 1.82
C LEU A 362 -2.49 -24.08 0.51
N TYR A 363 -1.48 -23.78 -0.32
CA TYR A 363 -1.27 -24.49 -1.60
C TYR A 363 -0.94 -25.96 -1.43
N ALA A 364 -0.26 -26.36 -0.36
CA ALA A 364 -0.02 -27.76 -0.06
C ALA A 364 -1.33 -28.54 0.22
N ARG A 365 -2.37 -27.85 0.72
CA ARG A 365 -3.67 -28.44 1.04
C ARG A 365 -4.74 -28.20 -0.04
N SER A 366 -4.61 -27.12 -0.81
CA SER A 366 -5.46 -26.78 -1.96
C SER A 366 -4.62 -26.16 -3.09
N PRO A 367 -4.06 -27.01 -3.98
CA PRO A 367 -3.23 -26.56 -5.10
C PRO A 367 -3.96 -25.68 -6.13
N GLN A 368 -5.30 -25.68 -6.12
CA GLN A 368 -6.17 -24.92 -7.02
C GLN A 368 -6.63 -23.57 -6.43
N ALA A 369 -6.24 -23.23 -5.20
CA ALA A 369 -6.57 -21.94 -4.61
C ALA A 369 -5.95 -20.79 -5.43
N HIS A 370 -6.68 -19.68 -5.55
CA HIS A 370 -6.17 -18.45 -6.18
C HIS A 370 -5.87 -17.42 -5.10
N VAL A 371 -4.61 -17.02 -4.95
CA VAL A 371 -4.19 -16.00 -3.98
C VAL A 371 -3.73 -14.74 -4.69
N PHE A 372 -4.26 -13.61 -4.26
CA PHE A 372 -3.92 -12.27 -4.73
C PHE A 372 -3.34 -11.43 -3.60
N ILE A 373 -2.28 -10.69 -3.90
CA ILE A 373 -1.72 -9.68 -3.02
C ILE A 373 -2.12 -8.31 -3.58
N LYS A 374 -2.97 -7.59 -2.85
CA LYS A 374 -3.27 -6.20 -3.15
C LYS A 374 -2.11 -5.34 -2.65
N LEU A 375 -1.48 -4.63 -3.58
CA LEU A 375 -0.36 -3.73 -3.27
C LEU A 375 -0.85 -2.43 -2.61
N GLU A 376 0.09 -1.58 -2.21
CA GLU A 376 -0.18 -0.30 -1.52
C GLU A 376 -0.98 0.68 -2.38
N ASN A 377 -1.86 1.47 -1.77
CA ASN A 377 -2.44 2.65 -2.41
C ASN A 377 -1.51 3.85 -2.20
N ASN A 378 -1.54 4.87 -3.07
CA ASN A 378 -1.05 6.19 -2.67
C ASN A 378 -1.94 6.83 -1.59
N ARG A 379 -1.49 7.91 -0.96
CA ARG A 379 -2.16 8.55 0.17
C ARG A 379 -2.19 10.06 0.02
N ASN A 380 -3.00 10.69 0.86
CA ASN A 380 -3.14 12.14 0.93
C ASN A 380 -1.78 12.83 1.12
N LEU A 381 -1.43 13.74 0.22
CA LEU A 381 -0.20 14.53 0.25
C LEU A 381 -0.10 15.51 1.42
N ASN A 382 -1.18 15.69 2.18
CA ASN A 382 -1.20 16.48 3.42
C ASN A 382 -1.21 15.62 4.68
N ALA A 383 -1.12 14.29 4.56
CA ALA A 383 -0.99 13.41 5.72
C ALA A 383 0.36 13.65 6.42
N PRO A 384 0.48 13.43 7.75
CA PRO A 384 1.76 13.56 8.43
C PRO A 384 2.86 12.71 7.79
N MET A 385 3.84 13.36 7.14
CA MET A 385 4.84 12.68 6.29
C MET A 385 5.66 11.65 7.06
N MET A 386 6.00 11.96 8.30
CA MET A 386 6.77 11.08 9.17
C MET A 386 6.04 9.78 9.56
N LEU A 387 4.72 9.73 9.35
CA LEU A 387 3.90 8.55 9.61
C LEU A 387 3.47 7.85 8.31
N TYR A 388 3.11 8.64 7.30
CA TYR A 388 2.28 8.15 6.21
C TYR A 388 2.77 8.54 4.81
N SER A 389 3.97 9.11 4.71
CA SER A 389 4.59 9.48 3.42
C SER A 389 4.42 8.36 2.39
N ASP A 390 4.09 8.76 1.16
CA ASP A 390 3.98 7.83 0.05
C ASP A 390 5.32 7.20 -0.31
N TRP A 391 6.46 7.79 0.08
CA TRP A 391 7.74 7.09 -0.02
C TRP A 391 7.75 5.83 0.87
N TYR A 392 7.18 5.88 2.09
CA TYR A 392 7.05 4.68 2.92
C TYR A 392 6.18 3.62 2.28
N GLY A 393 5.06 4.04 1.68
CA GLY A 393 4.16 3.18 0.92
C GLY A 393 4.84 2.56 -0.29
N TYR A 394 5.60 3.32 -1.06
CA TYR A 394 6.33 2.81 -2.21
C TYR A 394 7.36 1.75 -1.82
N MET A 395 8.13 1.99 -0.75
CA MET A 395 9.07 0.99 -0.25
C MET A 395 8.36 -0.29 0.22
N GLN A 396 7.13 -0.19 0.75
CA GLN A 396 6.31 -1.37 1.08
C GLN A 396 5.78 -2.08 -0.16
N ASN A 397 5.34 -1.34 -1.18
CA ASN A 397 4.95 -1.87 -2.48
C ASN A 397 6.09 -2.72 -3.07
N LEU A 398 7.32 -2.21 -3.06
CA LEU A 398 8.49 -2.96 -3.51
C LEU A 398 8.78 -4.19 -2.62
N ALA A 399 8.63 -4.07 -1.29
CA ALA A 399 8.77 -5.19 -0.38
C ALA A 399 7.76 -6.32 -0.65
N GLN A 400 6.50 -5.98 -0.93
CA GLN A 400 5.48 -6.97 -1.32
C GLN A 400 5.89 -7.70 -2.59
N ARG A 401 6.27 -6.98 -3.64
CA ARG A 401 6.76 -7.60 -4.89
C ARG A 401 7.91 -8.53 -4.62
N LYS A 402 8.93 -8.07 -3.89
CA LYS A 402 10.13 -8.87 -3.57
C LYS A 402 9.80 -10.12 -2.76
N VAL A 403 8.92 -10.01 -1.76
CA VAL A 403 8.56 -11.15 -0.90
C VAL A 403 7.77 -12.21 -1.66
N PHE A 404 7.01 -11.85 -2.70
CA PHE A 404 6.13 -12.77 -3.42
C PHE A 404 6.57 -13.08 -4.86
N GLU A 405 7.71 -12.56 -5.32
CA GLU A 405 8.16 -12.62 -6.73
C GLU A 405 8.26 -14.04 -7.32
N ASP A 406 8.61 -15.02 -6.48
CA ASP A 406 8.80 -16.43 -6.83
C ASP A 406 7.60 -17.30 -6.44
N MET A 407 6.45 -16.69 -6.09
CA MET A 407 5.22 -17.41 -5.80
C MET A 407 4.21 -17.30 -6.94
N LYS A 408 3.42 -18.35 -7.12
CA LYS A 408 2.24 -18.33 -7.97
C LYS A 408 1.10 -17.55 -7.30
N VAL A 409 1.25 -16.25 -7.14
CA VAL A 409 0.21 -15.34 -6.63
C VAL A 409 -0.02 -14.22 -7.64
N GLY A 410 -1.25 -13.73 -7.74
CA GLY A 410 -1.55 -12.54 -8.53
C GLY A 410 -1.20 -11.27 -7.75
N LEU A 411 -0.62 -10.26 -8.40
CA LEU A 411 -0.41 -8.94 -7.80
C LEU A 411 -1.43 -7.97 -8.37
N VAL A 412 -2.25 -7.38 -7.49
CA VAL A 412 -3.18 -6.32 -7.89
C VAL A 412 -2.54 -4.99 -7.55
N ASP A 413 -2.06 -4.32 -8.60
CA ASP A 413 -1.20 -3.15 -8.52
C ASP A 413 -1.98 -1.86 -8.25
N ALA A 414 -2.57 -1.79 -7.06
CA ALA A 414 -3.32 -0.63 -6.61
C ALA A 414 -2.45 0.65 -6.54
N TRP A 415 -1.13 0.51 -6.39
CA TRP A 415 -0.19 1.63 -6.39
C TRP A 415 -0.21 2.33 -7.74
N ASP A 416 0.00 1.56 -8.81
CA ASP A 416 0.00 2.06 -10.17
C ASP A 416 -1.36 2.63 -10.57
N MET A 417 -2.45 1.95 -10.21
CA MET A 417 -3.81 2.44 -10.48
C MET A 417 -4.10 3.78 -9.79
N THR A 418 -3.65 3.95 -8.54
CA THR A 418 -3.87 5.20 -7.80
C THR A 418 -2.95 6.34 -8.25
N VAL A 419 -1.73 6.05 -8.72
CA VAL A 419 -0.84 7.01 -9.41
C VAL A 419 -1.44 7.41 -10.76
N ALA A 420 -1.87 6.43 -11.55
CA ALA A 420 -2.53 6.63 -12.84
C ALA A 420 -3.77 7.51 -12.71
N ALA A 421 -4.54 7.38 -11.62
CA ALA A 421 -5.72 8.20 -11.34
C ALA A 421 -5.40 9.57 -10.71
N ASN A 422 -4.16 9.84 -10.32
CA ASN A 422 -3.77 11.02 -9.54
C ASN A 422 -4.62 11.17 -8.25
N SER A 423 -4.91 10.04 -7.59
CA SER A 423 -5.90 9.99 -6.50
C SER A 423 -5.40 10.65 -5.22
N PHE A 424 -4.16 10.33 -4.80
CA PHE A 424 -3.59 10.72 -3.50
C PHE A 424 -4.59 10.60 -2.36
N ALA A 425 -5.24 9.43 -2.26
CA ALA A 425 -6.28 9.17 -1.28
C ALA A 425 -6.13 7.75 -0.77
N ILE A 426 -6.01 7.59 0.56
CA ILE A 426 -5.93 6.27 1.18
C ILE A 426 -7.12 5.37 0.80
N HIS A 427 -8.30 5.98 0.68
CA HIS A 427 -9.53 5.38 0.22
C HIS A 427 -9.82 5.92 -1.18
N PRO A 428 -9.35 5.24 -2.24
CA PRO A 428 -9.60 5.67 -3.60
C PRO A 428 -11.10 5.57 -3.92
N ASN A 429 -11.53 6.28 -4.96
CA ASN A 429 -12.92 6.32 -5.37
C ASN A 429 -13.39 4.96 -5.96
N GLU A 430 -14.68 4.82 -6.17
CA GLU A 430 -15.28 3.57 -6.67
C GLU A 430 -14.69 3.11 -8.01
N VAL A 431 -14.35 4.02 -8.93
CA VAL A 431 -13.86 3.64 -10.26
C VAL A 431 -12.52 2.90 -10.14
N ILE A 432 -11.63 3.39 -9.28
CA ILE A 432 -10.34 2.74 -9.03
C ILE A 432 -10.57 1.38 -8.36
N VAL A 433 -11.43 1.30 -7.36
CA VAL A 433 -11.78 0.02 -6.68
C VAL A 433 -12.37 -0.99 -7.68
N SER A 434 -13.21 -0.54 -8.60
CA SER A 434 -13.78 -1.36 -9.66
C SER A 434 -12.69 -1.89 -10.61
N ASN A 435 -11.70 -1.08 -10.96
CA ASN A 435 -10.58 -1.49 -11.81
C ASN A 435 -9.67 -2.51 -11.10
N GLU A 436 -9.38 -2.29 -9.81
CA GLU A 436 -8.62 -3.23 -8.98
C GLU A 436 -9.30 -4.61 -8.95
N LEU A 437 -10.62 -4.63 -8.72
CA LEU A 437 -11.43 -5.85 -8.74
C LEU A 437 -11.43 -6.51 -10.12
N ALA A 438 -11.66 -5.75 -11.18
CA ALA A 438 -11.70 -6.26 -12.54
C ALA A 438 -10.37 -6.94 -12.93
N VAL A 439 -9.24 -6.36 -12.54
CA VAL A 439 -7.92 -6.97 -12.74
C VAL A 439 -7.77 -8.25 -11.94
N ALA A 440 -8.17 -8.28 -10.66
CA ALA A 440 -8.08 -9.51 -9.87
C ALA A 440 -8.90 -10.65 -10.49
N LEU A 441 -10.14 -10.35 -10.88
CA LEU A 441 -11.08 -11.29 -11.47
C LEU A 441 -10.59 -11.85 -12.81
N SER A 442 -9.93 -11.03 -13.65
CA SER A 442 -9.49 -11.47 -14.97
C SER A 442 -8.48 -12.64 -14.97
N PHE A 443 -7.81 -12.90 -13.83
CA PHE A 443 -6.86 -14.02 -13.71
C PHE A 443 -7.51 -15.39 -13.57
N PHE A 444 -8.78 -15.47 -13.19
CA PHE A 444 -9.48 -16.75 -12.95
C PHE A 444 -10.91 -16.78 -13.51
N CYS A 445 -11.43 -15.65 -13.98
CA CYS A 445 -12.64 -15.61 -14.77
C CYS A 445 -12.30 -15.89 -16.23
N HIS A 446 -12.56 -17.12 -16.70
CA HIS A 446 -12.46 -17.44 -18.11
C HIS A 446 -13.70 -16.96 -18.85
N TYR A 447 -13.49 -16.11 -19.85
CA TYR A 447 -14.54 -15.68 -20.78
C TYR A 447 -14.80 -16.83 -21.76
N THR A 448 -15.94 -17.51 -21.64
CA THR A 448 -16.50 -18.32 -22.73
C THR A 448 -17.52 -17.51 -23.51
#